data_AF-A0A0K2URP2-F1
#
_entry.id   AF-A0A0K2URP2-F1
#
_cell.length_a   1.000
_cell.length_b   1.000
_cell.length_c   1.000
_cell.angle_alpha   90.00
_cell.angle_beta   90.00
_cell.angle_gamma   90.00
#
_symmetry.space_group_name_H-M   'P 1'
#
loop_
_entity.id
_entity.type
_entity.pdbx_description
1 polymer ?
#
loop_
_entity_poly.entity_id
_entity_poly.type
_entity_poly.pdbx_seq_one_letter_code
_entity_poly.pdbx_strand_id
1 'polypeptide(L)'
;MILRTYSCIVSRCFSLSKTLNSLPEAPTTCCMSGCHNCVWLDYAEDVIKHYNDLGLTLSYEKILDDIDAKIDDSMMKSFIKLEIRMKLRKK
;
A
#
# COMPACT_ATOMS: atom_id res chain seq x y z
N MET A 1 -45.04 16.57 12.60
CA MET A 1 -45.36 15.17 12.96
C MET A 1 -44.69 14.30 11.90
N ILE A 2 -43.46 13.79 12.15
CA ILE A 2 -43.14 12.36 12.40
C ILE A 2 -43.23 11.56 11.06
N LEU A 3 -42.24 10.90 10.43
CA LEU A 3 -40.89 10.34 10.71
C LEU A 3 -40.15 10.21 9.34
N ARG A 4 -38.83 10.45 9.20
CA ARG A 4 -37.68 9.54 9.46
C ARG A 4 -37.60 8.30 8.53
N THR A 5 -36.41 8.17 7.92
CA THR A 5 -35.73 6.97 7.36
C THR A 5 -36.20 6.34 6.06
N TYR A 6 -35.49 6.63 4.95
CA TYR A 6 -35.04 5.64 3.95
C TYR A 6 -33.68 6.10 3.42
N SER A 7 -32.61 5.74 4.13
CA SER A 7 -31.74 4.61 3.76
C SER A 7 -30.72 5.00 2.70
N CYS A 8 -29.49 5.25 3.17
CA CYS A 8 -28.26 5.24 2.40
C CYS A 8 -28.19 3.96 1.56
N ILE A 9 -28.48 4.02 0.26
CA ILE A 9 -28.31 2.88 -0.63
C ILE A 9 -27.17 3.23 -1.61
N VAL A 10 -25.98 2.83 -1.16
CA VAL A 10 -24.86 2.32 -1.98
C VAL A 10 -24.25 3.35 -2.93
N SER A 11 -23.44 4.30 -2.44
CA SER A 11 -22.00 4.12 -2.20
C SER A 11 -21.29 3.30 -3.29
N ARG A 12 -20.49 4.04 -4.07
CA ARG A 12 -19.27 3.59 -4.75
C ARG A 12 -19.52 2.62 -5.92
N CYS A 13 -19.65 3.19 -7.12
CA CYS A 13 -18.96 2.63 -8.29
C CYS A 13 -17.44 2.70 -8.00
N PHE A 14 -16.98 1.87 -7.08
CA PHE A 14 -15.56 1.62 -6.86
C PHE A 14 -15.12 0.78 -8.04
N SER A 15 -14.45 1.44 -8.97
CA SER A 15 -13.92 0.88 -10.21
C SER A 15 -13.47 -0.58 -10.02
N LEU A 16 -14.31 -1.48 -10.49
CA LEU A 16 -14.10 -2.92 -10.54
C LEU A 16 -13.07 -3.21 -11.64
N SER A 17 -11.78 -2.94 -11.41
CA SER A 17 -10.73 -3.40 -12.35
C SER A 17 -9.27 -3.32 -11.86
N LYS A 18 -8.95 -2.89 -10.63
CA LYS A 18 -7.55 -2.93 -10.17
C LYS A 18 -7.23 -4.32 -9.59
N THR A 19 -7.10 -5.29 -10.50
CA THR A 19 -6.38 -6.57 -10.34
C THR A 19 -6.26 -7.09 -8.91
N LEU A 20 -7.28 -7.86 -8.53
CA LEU A 20 -7.32 -8.72 -7.35
C LEU A 20 -5.98 -9.48 -7.17
N ASN A 21 -5.27 -9.16 -6.09
CA ASN A 21 -4.21 -9.97 -5.44
C ASN A 21 -2.74 -9.82 -5.88
N SER A 22 -2.36 -8.92 -6.78
CA SER A 22 -0.94 -8.70 -7.07
C SER A 22 -0.42 -7.44 -6.38
N LEU A 23 0.50 -7.60 -5.42
CA LEU A 23 1.36 -6.51 -4.97
C LEU A 23 1.94 -5.76 -6.17
N PRO A 24 2.09 -4.42 -6.09
CA PRO A 24 2.75 -3.66 -7.14
C PRO A 24 4.08 -4.30 -7.55
N GLU A 25 4.42 -4.19 -8.83
CA GLU A 25 5.69 -4.71 -9.33
C GLU A 25 6.85 -3.92 -8.70
N ALA A 26 7.90 -4.64 -8.28
CA ALA A 26 9.06 -3.99 -7.72
C ALA A 26 9.79 -3.24 -8.84
N PRO A 27 10.22 -1.99 -8.61
CA PRO A 27 11.01 -1.26 -9.60
C PRO A 27 12.34 -1.98 -9.84
N THR A 28 12.68 -2.17 -11.11
CA THR A 28 13.94 -2.81 -11.53
C THR A 28 15.13 -1.85 -11.54
N THR A 29 14.89 -0.55 -11.37
CA THR A 29 15.89 0.50 -11.49
C THR A 29 16.11 1.21 -10.15
N CYS A 30 17.22 0.93 -9.47
CA CYS A 30 17.62 1.68 -8.29
C CYS A 30 18.87 2.51 -8.57
N CYS A 31 18.76 3.84 -8.46
CA CYS A 31 19.89 4.75 -8.64
C CYS A 31 20.85 4.77 -7.43
N MET A 32 20.47 4.16 -6.29
CA MET A 32 21.23 4.13 -5.03
C MET A 32 21.68 5.51 -4.48
N SER A 33 21.16 6.60 -5.03
CA SER A 33 21.51 7.98 -4.70
C SER A 33 20.62 8.60 -3.63
N GLY A 34 19.52 7.93 -3.24
CA GLY A 34 18.63 8.38 -2.17
C GLY A 34 17.96 9.73 -2.46
N CYS A 35 17.61 10.02 -3.72
CA CYS A 35 16.96 11.27 -4.08
C CYS A 35 15.49 11.32 -3.62
N HIS A 36 14.93 12.52 -3.55
CA HIS A 36 13.52 12.79 -3.20
C HIS A 36 12.50 12.17 -4.17
N ASN A 37 12.90 11.84 -5.40
CA ASN A 37 12.07 11.15 -6.39
C ASN A 37 12.49 9.68 -6.53
N CYS A 38 12.69 9.02 -5.39
CA CYS A 38 13.12 7.62 -5.36
C CYS A 38 11.94 6.71 -5.70
N VAL A 39 12.14 5.84 -6.69
CA VAL A 39 11.14 4.84 -7.12
C VAL A 39 10.65 3.93 -5.98
N TRP A 40 11.47 3.74 -4.94
CA TRP A 40 11.11 2.95 -3.75
C TRP A 40 10.14 3.68 -2.82
N LEU A 41 10.12 5.02 -2.85
CA LEU A 41 9.12 5.81 -2.11
C LEU A 41 7.74 5.65 -2.77
N ASP A 42 7.69 5.79 -4.10
CA ASP A 42 6.46 5.58 -4.87
C ASP A 42 5.95 4.16 -4.69
N TYR A 43 6.84 3.16 -4.76
CA TYR A 43 6.50 1.77 -4.49
C TYR A 43 5.91 1.57 -3.09
N ALA A 44 6.54 2.12 -2.05
CA ALA A 44 6.03 2.02 -0.68
C ALA A 44 4.63 2.66 -0.52
N GLU A 45 4.37 3.78 -1.20
CA GLU A 45 3.04 4.41 -1.22
C GLU A 45 2.00 3.55 -1.92
N ASP A 46 2.34 2.98 -3.08
CA ASP A 46 1.45 2.11 -3.83
C ASP A 46 1.09 0.84 -3.05
N VAL A 47 2.08 0.25 -2.36
CA VAL A 47 1.86 -0.89 -1.45
C VAL A 47 0.86 -0.53 -0.36
N ILE A 48 1.08 0.58 0.35
CA ILE A 48 0.18 1.04 1.43
C ILE A 48 -1.22 1.32 0.90
N LYS A 49 -1.33 1.99 -0.26
CA LYS A 49 -2.60 2.31 -0.89
C LYS A 49 -3.37 1.04 -1.27
N HIS A 50 -2.68 0.05 -1.84
CA HIS A 50 -3.28 -1.24 -2.17
C HIS A 50 -3.88 -1.92 -0.93
N TYR A 51 -3.13 -1.99 0.19
CA TYR A 51 -3.65 -2.59 1.43
C TYR A 51 -4.78 -1.77 2.08
N ASN A 52 -4.74 -0.44 2.00
CA ASN A 52 -5.84 0.41 2.48
C ASN A 52 -7.12 0.21 1.64
N ASP A 53 -6.99 0.11 0.31
CA ASP A 53 -8.11 -0.09 -0.61
C ASP A 53 -8.77 -1.45 -0.42
N LEU A 54 -7.99 -2.47 -0.04
CA LEU A 54 -8.51 -3.80 0.29
C LEU A 54 -9.36 -3.81 1.56
N GLY A 55 -9.36 -2.75 2.39
CA GLY A 55 -10.19 -2.61 3.58
C GLY A 55 -9.96 -3.68 4.66
N LEU A 56 -8.99 -4.57 4.44
CA LEU A 56 -8.60 -5.63 5.33
C LEU A 56 -7.64 -5.03 6.35
N THR A 57 -7.83 -5.38 7.62
CA THR A 57 -6.85 -5.26 8.71
C THR A 57 -5.64 -6.16 8.42
N LEU A 58 -5.01 -5.95 7.27
CA LEU A 58 -3.77 -6.61 6.89
C LEU A 58 -2.71 -6.15 7.88
N SER A 59 -2.30 -7.08 8.74
CA SER A 59 -1.25 -6.87 9.72
C SER A 59 0.02 -6.45 8.98
N TYR A 60 0.68 -5.42 9.50
CA TYR A 60 1.97 -4.92 9.01
C TYR A 60 2.96 -6.05 8.69
N GLU A 61 2.90 -7.14 9.46
CA GLU A 61 3.68 -8.36 9.24
C GLU A 61 3.51 -8.99 7.85
N LYS A 62 2.30 -9.03 7.30
CA LYS A 62 2.09 -9.56 5.94
C LYS A 62 2.76 -8.69 4.88
N ILE A 63 2.66 -7.37 5.05
CA ILE A 63 3.32 -6.41 4.16
C ILE A 63 4.85 -6.64 4.18
N LEU A 64 5.40 -6.92 5.36
CA LEU A 64 6.82 -7.22 5.51
C LEU A 64 7.23 -8.52 4.82
N ASP A 65 6.46 -9.60 5.00
CA ASP A 65 6.70 -10.90 4.38
C ASP A 65 6.65 -10.81 2.86
N ASP A 66 5.66 -10.10 2.34
CA ASP A 66 5.48 -9.83 0.91
C ASP A 66 6.65 -9.05 0.31
N ILE A 67 7.21 -8.08 1.05
CA ILE A 67 8.40 -7.33 0.62
C ILE A 67 9.65 -8.21 0.68
N ASP A 68 9.78 -9.05 1.71
CA ASP A 68 10.92 -9.95 1.84
C ASP A 68 10.97 -11.01 0.73
N ALA A 69 9.80 -11.45 0.25
CA ALA A 69 9.66 -12.38 -0.86
C ALA A 69 9.93 -11.74 -2.23
N LYS A 70 9.66 -10.44 -2.39
CA LYS A 70 9.73 -9.76 -3.70
C LYS A 70 11.01 -9.01 -3.96
N ILE A 71 11.67 -8.52 -2.91
CA ILE A 71 12.95 -7.81 -2.99
C ILE A 71 14.04 -8.79 -2.56
N ASP A 72 15.19 -8.81 -3.23
CA ASP A 72 16.33 -9.63 -2.78
C ASP A 72 17.32 -8.80 -1.96
N ASP A 73 17.52 -7.54 -2.34
CA ASP A 73 18.49 -6.64 -1.73
C ASP A 73 18.15 -6.25 -0.29
N SER A 74 19.01 -6.62 0.66
CA SER A 74 18.85 -6.32 2.09
C SER A 74 18.77 -4.82 2.40
N MET A 75 19.55 -4.00 1.68
CA MET A 75 19.52 -2.54 1.83
C MET A 75 18.13 -1.98 1.44
N MET A 76 17.57 -2.46 0.33
CA MET A 76 16.27 -1.99 -0.18
C MET A 76 15.13 -2.46 0.71
N LYS A 77 15.15 -3.71 1.18
CA LYS A 77 14.21 -4.23 2.19
C LYS A 77 14.13 -3.30 3.38
N SER A 78 15.29 -2.99 3.98
CA SER A 78 15.37 -2.18 5.19
C SER A 78 14.80 -0.78 4.97
N PHE A 79 15.11 -0.15 3.84
CA PHE A 79 14.59 1.17 3.48
C PHE A 79 13.07 1.17 3.32
N ILE A 80 12.52 0.26 2.51
CA ILE A 80 11.07 0.19 2.24
C ILE A 80 10.29 -0.10 3.52
N LYS A 81 10.78 -1.04 4.35
CA LYS A 81 10.16 -1.39 5.63
C LYS A 81 10.10 -0.19 6.58
N LEU A 82 11.17 0.60 6.65
CA LEU A 82 11.20 1.83 7.45
C LEU A 82 10.15 2.83 6.95
N GLU A 83 10.11 3.09 5.65
CA GLU A 83 9.16 4.05 5.07
C GLU A 83 7.71 3.65 5.32
N ILE A 84 7.38 2.37 5.16
CA ILE A 84 6.05 1.84 5.46
C ILE A 84 5.69 2.04 6.93
N ARG A 85 6.60 1.71 7.85
CA ARG A 85 6.40 1.93 9.28
C ARG A 85 6.17 3.41 9.61
N MET A 86 6.94 4.31 8.99
CA MET A 86 6.83 5.75 9.21
C MET A 86 5.50 6.30 8.70
N LYS A 87 5.03 5.84 7.54
CA LYS A 87 3.73 6.23 6.98
C LYS A 87 2.54 5.66 7.76
N LEU A 88 2.62 4.42 8.26
CA LEU A 88 1.58 3.83 9.10
C LEU A 88 1.43 4.54 10.45
N ARG A 89 2.54 5.00 11.05
CA ARG A 89 2.51 5.74 12.33
C ARG A 89 1.96 7.17 12.22
N LYS A 90 2.02 7.78 11.03
CA LYS A 90 1.53 9.14 10.79
C LYS A 90 0.00 9.23 10.59
N LYS A 91 -0.69 8.09 10.62
CA LYS A 91 -2.15 7.98 10.43
C LYS A 91 -2.84 7.97 11.79
#